data_AF-A0A075WS82-F1
#
_entry.id   AF-A0A075WS82-F1
#
_cell.length_a   1.000
_cell.length_b   1.000
_cell.length_c   1.000
_cell.angle_alpha   90.00
_cell.angle_beta   90.00
_cell.angle_gamma   90.00
#
_symmetry.space_group_name_H-M   'P 1'
#
loop_
_entity.id
_entity.type
_entity.pdbx_description
1 polymer ?
#
loop_
_entity_poly.entity_id
_entity_poly.type
_entity_poly.pdbx_seq_one_letter_code
_entity_poly.pdbx_strand_id
1 'polypeptide(L)' 'MKDKIEVKKIATPQEAAQLLRQIAEEVEQGKVKIEQVEIDLPANFECELKYKVKEDKKEFEIEFTWRS' A
#
# COMPACT_ATOMS: atom_id res chain seq x y z
N MET A 1 7.24 10.44 -16.76
CA MET A 1 8.06 9.57 -15.87
C MET A 1 7.10 8.83 -14.97
N LYS A 2 7.28 7.52 -14.76
CA LYS A 2 6.49 6.77 -13.77
C LYS A 2 7.30 6.79 -12.47
N ASP A 3 7.05 7.79 -11.64
CA ASP A 3 7.71 7.90 -10.35
C ASP A 3 7.18 6.79 -9.44
N LYS A 4 7.92 5.68 -9.37
CA LYS A 4 7.62 4.58 -8.45
C LYS A 4 8.36 4.87 -7.15
N ILE A 5 7.61 5.20 -6.11
CA ILE A 5 8.14 5.28 -4.74
C ILE A 5 8.00 3.88 -4.13
N GLU A 6 9.13 3.25 -3.80
CA GLU A 6 9.16 1.91 -3.23
C GLU A 6 9.72 1.98 -1.81
N VAL A 7 8.86 1.74 -0.82
CA VAL A 7 9.26 1.65 0.59
C VAL A 7 9.50 0.18 0.93
N LYS A 8 10.76 -0.18 1.20
CA LYS A 8 11.13 -1.52 1.69
C LYS A 8 11.41 -1.44 3.18
N LYS A 9 10.49 -1.96 3.99
CA LYS A 9 10.69 -2.13 5.42
C LYS A 9 10.63 -3.62 5.75
N ILE A 10 11.69 -4.15 6.36
CA ILE A 10 11.66 -5.48 6.98
C ILE A 10 10.90 -5.28 8.29
N ALA A 11 9.69 -5.83 8.37
CA ALA A 11 8.80 -5.65 9.50
C ALA A 11 8.51 -7.00 10.17
N THR A 12 8.48 -7.00 11.50
CA THR A 12 7.83 -8.06 12.27
C THR A 12 6.31 -8.06 11.99
N PRO A 13 5.58 -9.15 12.31
CA PRO A 13 4.12 -9.16 12.15
C PRO A 13 3.40 -8.01 12.87
N GLN A 14 3.91 -7.60 14.04
CA GLN A 14 3.34 -6.49 14.81
C GLN A 14 3.54 -5.14 14.11
N GLU A 15 4.75 -4.87 13.60
CA GLU A 15 5.04 -3.64 12.85
C GLU A 15 4.25 -3.58 11.54
N ALA A 16 4.09 -4.73 10.85
CA ALA A 16 3.26 -4.81 9.66
C ALA A 16 1.78 -4.51 9.97
N ALA A 17 1.25 -5.05 11.07
CA ALA A 17 -0.12 -4.76 11.49
C ALA A 17 -0.34 -3.28 11.86
N GLN A 18 0.64 -2.64 12.51
CA GLN A 18 0.60 -1.20 12.78
C GLN A 18 0.59 -0.38 11.49
N LEU A 19 1.44 -0.73 10.52
CA LEU A 19 1.47 -0.08 9.21
C LEU A 19 0.12 -0.21 8.48
N LEU A 20 -0.47 -1.40 8.46
CA LEU A 20 -1.77 -1.62 7.82
C LEU A 20 -2.90 -0.81 8.47
N ARG A 21 -2.89 -0.66 9.80
CA ARG A 21 -3.86 0.19 10.50
C ARG A 21 -3.70 1.65 10.13
N GLN A 22 -2.46 2.15 10.09
CA GLN A 22 -2.19 3.52 9.67
C GLN A 22 -2.68 3.75 8.23
N ILE A 23 -2.38 2.84 7.30
CA ILE A 23 -2.87 2.93 5.91
C ILE A 23 -4.40 2.94 5.88
N ALA A 24 -5.08 2.10 6.68
CA ALA A 24 -6.54 2.10 6.74
C ALA A 24 -7.10 3.44 7.22
N GLU A 25 -6.54 4.02 8.29
CA GLU A 25 -6.95 5.34 8.82
C GLU A 25 -6.71 6.46 7.79
N GLU A 26 -5.61 6.40 7.04
CA GLU A 26 -5.32 7.36 5.97
C GLU A 26 -6.33 7.22 4.82
N VAL A 27 -6.58 5.99 4.34
CA VAL A 27 -7.55 5.72 3.26
C VAL A 27 -8.95 6.22 3.63
N GLU A 28 -9.37 6.07 4.89
CA GLU A 28 -10.65 6.61 5.39
C GLU A 28 -10.73 8.14 5.31
N GLN A 29 -9.58 8.83 5.41
CA GLN A 29 -9.49 10.28 5.24
C GLN A 29 -9.40 10.71 3.76
N GLY A 30 -9.43 9.76 2.82
CA GLY A 30 -9.35 10.02 1.39
C GLY A 30 -7.95 10.37 0.91
N LYS A 31 -6.89 9.99 1.65
CA LYS A 31 -5.51 10.23 1.26
C LYS A 31 -4.59 9.14 1.76
N VAL A 32 -3.41 8.97 1.16
CA VAL A 32 -2.37 8.07 1.68
C VAL A 32 -1.05 8.79 1.69
N LYS A 33 -0.29 8.64 2.77
CA LYS A 33 1.04 9.21 2.90
C LYS A 33 2.09 8.13 2.81
N ILE A 34 2.89 8.18 1.75
CA ILE A 34 4.03 7.31 1.54
C ILE A 34 5.30 8.17 1.68
N GLU A 35 6.04 7.99 2.77
CA GLU A 35 7.23 8.79 3.11
C GLU A 35 6.92 10.31 3.13
N GLN A 36 7.40 11.05 2.13
CA GLN A 36 7.21 12.50 1.99
C GLN A 36 6.14 12.86 0.96
N VAL A 37 5.46 11.86 0.38
CA VAL A 37 4.47 12.08 -0.68
C VAL A 37 3.08 11.78 -0.13
N GLU A 38 2.22 12.79 -0.17
CA GLU A 38 0.79 12.68 0.11
C GLU A 38 0.05 12.48 -1.22
N ILE A 39 -0.83 11.49 -1.26
CA ILE A 39 -1.58 11.08 -2.45
C ILE A 39 -3.06 11.19 -2.12
N ASP A 40 -3.80 12.04 -2.84
CA ASP A 40 -5.26 12.11 -2.71
C ASP A 40 -5.91 10.89 -3.39
N LEU A 41 -6.78 10.19 -2.65
CA LEU A 41 -7.57 9.09 -3.18
C LEU A 41 -8.91 9.62 -3.71
N PRO A 42 -9.35 9.18 -4.91
CA PRO A 42 -10.67 9.54 -5.41
C PRO A 42 -11.77 8.84 -4.60
N ALA A 43 -13.02 9.31 -4.76
CA ALA A 43 -14.18 8.71 -4.11
C ALA A 43 -14.39 7.23 -4.45
N ASN A 44 -13.91 6.78 -5.62
CA ASN A 44 -13.94 5.38 -6.03
C ASN A 44 -12.58 4.99 -6.62
N PHE A 45 -11.98 3.92 -6.10
CA PHE A 45 -10.78 3.29 -6.62
C PHE A 45 -10.91 1.77 -6.48
N GLU A 46 -10.10 1.04 -7.24
CA GLU A 46 -9.98 -0.40 -7.14
C GLU A 46 -8.98 -0.75 -6.03
N CYS A 47 -9.32 -1.73 -5.19
CA CYS A 47 -8.46 -2.26 -4.15
C CYS A 47 -8.30 -3.77 -4.37
N GLU A 48 -7.08 -4.23 -4.62
CA GLU A 48 -6.76 -5.63 -4.88
C GLU A 48 -5.80 -6.19 -3.83
N LEU A 49 -6.04 -7.43 -3.41
CA LEU A 49 -5.12 -8.22 -2.59
C LEU A 49 -4.59 -9.38 -3.42
N LYS A 50 -3.27 -9.45 -3.60
CA LYS A 50 -2.60 -10.46 -4.41
C LYS A 50 -1.65 -11.27 -3.54
N TYR A 51 -1.71 -12.60 -3.65
CA TYR A 51 -0.74 -13.51 -3.05
C TYR A 51 -0.05 -14.32 -4.16
N LYS A 52 1.29 -14.32 -4.17
CA LYS A 52 2.10 -14.99 -5.18
C LYS A 52 3.12 -15.88 -4.50
N VAL A 53 3.31 -17.09 -5.04
CA VAL A 53 4.37 -18.01 -4.65
C VAL A 53 5.36 -18.10 -5.81
N LYS A 54 6.62 -17.80 -5.54
CA LYS A 54 7.78 -17.96 -6.43
C LYS A 54 8.75 -18.95 -5.77
N GLU A 55 9.67 -19.53 -6.54
CA GLU A 55 10.50 -20.68 -6.12
C GLU A 55 11.11 -20.53 -4.72
N ASP A 56 11.58 -19.34 -4.36
CA ASP A 56 12.27 -19.03 -3.10
C ASP A 56 11.52 -18.03 -2.20
N LYS A 57 10.34 -17.55 -2.62
CA LYS A 57 9.63 -16.48 -1.88
C LYS A 57 8.11 -16.52 -2.00
N LYS A 58 7.48 -16.02 -0.94
CA LYS A 58 6.04 -15.73 -0.88
C LYS A 58 5.85 -14.23 -0.81
N GLU A 59 5.01 -13.69 -1.68
CA GLU A 59 4.72 -12.26 -1.75
C GLU A 59 3.23 -12.05 -1.48
N PHE A 60 2.93 -11.07 -0.62
CA PHE A 60 1.59 -10.55 -0.39
C PHE A 60 1.61 -9.07 -0.73
N GLU A 61 0.75 -8.65 -1.65
CA GLU A 61 0.68 -7.29 -2.18
C GLU A 61 -0.74 -6.74 -1.97
N ILE A 62 -0.83 -5.49 -1.50
CA ILE A 62 -2.05 -4.69 -1.47
C ILE A 62 -1.85 -3.58 -2.50
N GLU A 63 -2.77 -3.48 -3.46
CA GLU A 63 -2.67 -2.53 -4.58
C GLU A 63 -3.94 -1.67 -4.64
N PHE A 64 -3.75 -0.36 -4.74
CA PHE A 64 -4.81 0.62 -4.95
C PHE A 64 -4.63 1.25 -6.33
N THR A 65 -5.66 1.20 -7.17
CA THR A 65 -5.59 1.66 -8.56
C THR A 65 -6.78 2.54 -8.91
N TRP A 66 -6.52 3.68 -9.55
CA TRP A 66 -7.55 4.56 -10.10
C TRP A 66 -7.08 5.24 -11.38
N ARG A 67 -8.04 5.76 -12.14
CA ARG A 67 -7.75 6.58 -13.33
C ARG A 67 -7.55 8.02 -12.90
N SER A 68 -6.49 8.64 -13.41
CA SER A 68 -6.23 10.08 -13.30
C SER A 68 -6.86 10.85 -14.46
#